data_AF-A0A7X2LWG2-F1
#
_entry.id   AF-A0A7X2LWG2-F1
#
_cell.length_a   1.000
_cell.length_b   1.000
_cell.length_c   1.000
_cell.angle_alpha   90.00
_cell.angle_beta   90.00
_cell.angle_gamma   90.00
#
_symmetry.space_group_name_H-M   'P 1'
#
loop_
_entity.id
_entity.type
_entity.pdbx_description
1 polymer ?
#
loop_
_entity_poly.entity_id
_entity_poly.type
_entity_poly.pdbx_seq_one_letter_code
_entity_poly.pdbx_strand_id
1 'polypeptide(L)' 'MTDVEEIKRRIVELDVEHRDLDAVIEMLTRDGHHDQLQLRRLKKRKLQLKDYITLLKMQLVPDVPA' A
#
# COMPACT_ATOMS: atom_id res chain seq x y z
N MET A 1 7.74 19.26 14.16
CA MET A 1 6.70 18.27 13.82
C MET A 1 6.95 17.08 14.74
N THR A 2 5.94 16.52 15.39
CA THR A 2 6.08 15.33 16.23
C THR A 2 6.21 14.09 15.35
N ASP A 3 6.99 13.09 15.76
CA ASP A 3 7.19 11.84 15.00
C ASP A 3 5.86 11.17 14.61
N VAL A 4 4.84 11.31 15.45
CA VAL A 4 3.46 10.83 15.21
C VAL A 4 2.82 11.46 13.96
N GLU A 5 2.98 12.76 13.76
CA GLU A 5 2.40 13.46 12.60
C GLU A 5 3.13 13.12 11.30
N GLU A 6 4.44 12.85 11.38
CA GLU A 6 5.21 12.35 10.25
C GLU A 6 4.76 10.94 9.85
N ILE A 7 4.57 10.04 10.81
CA ILE A 7 4.06 8.68 10.56
C ILE A 7 2.65 8.75 9.94
N LYS A 8 1.75 9.60 10.45
CA LYS A 8 0.41 9.79 9.87
C LYS A 8 0.47 10.30 8.43
N ARG A 9 1.31 11.31 8.16
CA ARG A 9 1.52 11.81 6.80
C ARG A 9 2.03 10.70 5.88
N ARG A 10 2.99 9.90 6.36
CA ARG A 10 3.54 8.79 5.60
C ARG A 10 2.49 7.73 5.27
N ILE A 11 1.62 7.39 6.23
CA ILE A 11 0.48 6.49 6.00
C ILE A 11 -0.41 7.02 4.87
N VAL A 12 -0.76 8.31 4.89
CA VAL A 12 -1.61 8.90 3.84
C VAL A 12 -0.95 8.81 2.46
N GLU A 13 0.34 9.15 2.35
CA GLU A 13 1.09 9.05 1.10
C GLU A 13 1.08 7.62 0.55
N LEU A 14 1.32 6.62 1.40
CA LEU A 14 1.32 5.22 1.01
C LEU A 14 -0.09 4.71 0.65
N ASP A 15 -1.13 5.21 1.30
CA ASP A 15 -2.52 4.84 1.02
C ASP A 15 -2.95 5.35 -0.38
N VAL A 16 -2.48 6.54 -0.77
CA VAL A 16 -2.66 7.06 -2.14
C VAL A 16 -1.92 6.18 -3.14
N GLU A 17 -0.63 5.92 -2.94
CA GLU A 17 0.14 5.06 -3.85
C GLU A 17 -0.46 3.65 -3.99
N HIS A 18 -0.98 3.09 -2.88
CA HIS A 18 -1.66 1.80 -2.87
C HIS A 18 -2.94 1.82 -3.72
N ARG A 19 -3.75 2.88 -3.63
CA ARG A 19 -4.97 3.04 -4.45
C ARG A 19 -4.66 3.22 -5.92
N ASP A 20 -3.64 4.00 -6.25
CA ASP A 20 -3.20 4.21 -7.62
C ASP A 20 -2.73 2.89 -8.26
N LEU A 21 -1.95 2.09 -7.52
CA LEU A 21 -1.56 0.75 -7.96
C LEU A 21 -2.77 -0.16 -8.19
N ASP A 22 -3.81 -0.04 -7.37
CA ASP A 22 -5.02 -0.84 -7.55
C ASP A 22 -5.75 -0.50 -8.84
N ALA A 23 -5.90 0.79 -9.14
CA ALA A 23 -6.52 1.27 -10.38
C ALA A 23 -5.73 0.79 -11.62
N VAL A 24 -4.40 0.83 -11.56
CA VAL A 24 -3.53 0.31 -12.63
C VAL A 24 -3.69 -1.20 -12.80
N ILE A 25 -3.74 -1.96 -11.70
CA ILE A 25 -3.97 -3.42 -11.75
C ILE A 25 -5.33 -3.72 -12.35
N GLU A 26 -6.39 -3.00 -11.98
CA GLU A 26 -7.72 -3.18 -12.55
C GLU A 26 -7.73 -2.92 -14.06
N MET A 27 -7.14 -1.83 -14.51
CA MET A 27 -7.05 -1.49 -15.92
C MET A 27 -6.32 -2.59 -16.72
N LEU A 28 -5.14 -3.02 -16.25
CA LEU A 28 -4.36 -4.09 -16.89
C LEU A 28 -5.05 -5.46 -16.84
N THR A 29 -5.91 -5.69 -15.85
CA THR A 29 -6.72 -6.91 -15.75
C THR A 29 -7.93 -6.87 -16.68
N ARG A 30 -8.36 -5.70 -17.14
CA ARG A 30 -9.48 -5.56 -18.11
C ARG A 30 -9.01 -5.60 -19.56
N ASP A 31 -7.80 -5.11 -19.86
CA ASP A 31 -7.27 -5.00 -21.23
C ASP A 31 -6.98 -6.34 -21.94
N GLY A 32 -7.09 -7.49 -21.26
CA GLY A 32 -7.01 -8.84 -21.85
C GLY A 32 -5.61 -9.27 -22.34
N HIS A 33 -4.74 -8.33 -22.69
CA HIS A 33 -3.32 -8.55 -23.01
C HIS A 33 -2.50 -8.64 -21.71
N HIS A 34 -2.75 -9.69 -20.94
CA HIS A 34 -2.14 -9.85 -19.62
C HIS A 34 -0.66 -10.21 -19.72
N ASP A 35 0.21 -9.22 -19.59
CA ASP A 35 1.56 -9.49 -19.08
C ASP A 35 1.41 -9.95 -17.62
N GLN A 36 1.28 -11.27 -17.45
CA GLN A 36 1.11 -11.91 -16.14
C GLN A 36 2.28 -11.61 -15.20
N LEU A 37 3.48 -11.39 -15.73
CA LEU A 37 4.65 -11.04 -14.92
C LEU A 37 4.52 -9.63 -14.38
N GLN A 38 4.11 -8.67 -15.22
CA GLN A 38 3.82 -7.31 -14.80
C GLN A 38 2.72 -7.26 -13.73
N LEU A 39 1.60 -7.95 -13.95
CA LEU A 39 0.51 -8.04 -12.97
C LEU A 39 0.97 -8.64 -11.64
N ARG A 40 1.78 -9.70 -11.66
CA ARG A 40 2.35 -10.30 -10.44
C ARG A 40 3.25 -9.32 -9.69
N ARG A 41 4.10 -8.56 -10.40
CA ARG A 41 4.96 -7.53 -9.79
C ARG A 41 4.16 -6.41 -9.14
N LEU A 42 3.13 -5.91 -9.82
CA LEU A 42 2.25 -4.86 -9.30
C LEU A 42 1.49 -5.33 -8.05
N LYS A 43 0.90 -6.53 -8.08
CA LYS A 43 0.22 -7.12 -6.92
C LYS A 43 1.16 -7.32 -5.74
N LYS A 44 2.41 -7.74 -5.99
CA LYS A 44 3.44 -7.85 -4.93
C LYS A 44 3.76 -6.49 -4.32
N ARG A 45 3.93 -5.44 -5.14
CA ARG A 45 4.18 -4.08 -4.66
C ARG A 45 3.00 -3.56 -3.83
N LYS A 46 1.76 -3.78 -4.29
CA LYS A 46 0.54 -3.43 -3.55
C LYS A 46 0.51 -4.10 -2.17
N LEU A 47 0.85 -5.38 -2.08
CA LEU A 47 0.94 -6.10 -0.81
C LEU A 47 1.99 -5.48 0.12
N GLN A 48 3.19 -5.18 -0.40
CA GLN A 48 4.24 -4.54 0.39
C GLN A 48 3.84 -3.17 0.95
N LEU A 49 3.12 -2.35 0.18
CA LEU A 49 2.59 -1.08 0.67
C LEU A 49 1.58 -1.29 1.80
N LYS A 50 0.66 -2.24 1.65
CA LYS A 50 -0.32 -2.58 2.68
C LYS A 50 0.37 -3.04 3.98
N ASP A 51 1.39 -3.88 3.87
CA ASP A 51 2.15 -4.37 5.02
C ASP A 51 2.88 -3.21 5.71
N TYR A 52 3.49 -2.31 4.94
CA TYR A 52 4.18 -1.15 5.49
C TYR A 52 3.23 -0.15 6.16
N ILE A 53 2.06 0.11 5.55
CA ILE A 53 0.99 0.90 6.18
C ILE A 53 0.56 0.27 7.51
N THR A 54 0.45 -1.06 7.55
CA THR A 54 0.06 -1.79 8.78
C THR A 54 1.11 -1.60 9.88
N LEU A 55 2.40 -1.72 9.54
CA LEU A 55 3.50 -1.48 10.48
C LEU A 55 3.50 -0.04 11.02
N LEU A 56 3.31 0.96 10.14
CA LEU A 56 3.22 2.36 10.56
C LEU A 56 1.99 2.62 11.44
N LYS A 57 0.84 2.01 11.13
CA LYS A 57 -0.35 2.08 11.98
C LYS A 57 -0.11 1.45 13.35
N MET A 58 0.59 0.31 13.41
CA MET A 58 0.96 -0.32 14.67
C MET A 58 1.87 0.57 15.53
N GLN A 59 2.78 1.34 14.92
CA GLN A 59 3.61 2.32 15.64
C GLN A 59 2.79 3.49 16.24
N LEU A 60 1.63 3.80 15.66
CA LEU A 60 0.73 4.85 16.15
C LEU A 60 -0.22 4.38 17.24
N VAL A 61 -0.44 3.06 17.37
CA VAL A 61 -1.31 2.51 18.41
C VAL A 61 -0.44 2.13 19.60
N PRO A 62 -0.53 2.84 20.73
CA PRO A 62 0.14 2.41 21.95
C PRO A 62 -0.58 1.14 22.42
N ASP A 63 0.09 0.00 22.28
CA ASP A 63 -0.30 -1.30 22.86
C ASP A 63 -1.59 -1.94 22.29
N VAL A 64 -1.44 -2.87 21.34
CA VAL A 64 -2.45 -3.93 21.10
C VAL A 64 -1.77 -5.27 21.33
N PRO A 65 -2.03 -5.98 22.44
CA PRO A 65 -1.54 -7.33 22.62
C PRO A 65 -2.26 -8.22 21.60
N ALA A 66 -1.47 -8.96 20.81
CA ALA A 66 -1.93 -9.97 19.87
C ALA A 66 -2.54 -11.18 20.59
#